data_AF-A0A955ISJ1-F1
#
_entry.id   AF-A0A955ISJ1-F1
#
_cell.length_a   1.000
_cell.length_b   1.000
_cell.length_c   1.000
_cell.angle_alpha   90.00
_cell.angle_beta   90.00
_cell.angle_gamma   90.00
#
_symmetry.space_group_name_H-M   'P 1'
#
loop_
_entity.id
_entity.type
_entity.pdbx_description
1 polymer ?
#
loop_
_entity_poly.entity_id
_entity_poly.type
_entity_poly.pdbx_seq_one_letter_code
_entity_poly.pdbx_strand_id
1 'polypeptide(L)'
;MPRSRRGVVAVLAMMFLVLFGSLSVAMAVVTQGNLRTAASHIRVVSSLGAVDTGIEIASARLQEAASRFVVAKGHIDADYAEDLWDGSYGASPAVTILPAPFGRAGQITVNSLRTAIIDAHLAHDSNDLITDDSNVPLAINIPDAPDGWIVTDPIGIERAPNGLIVTAAQISYLPPDDQGRILVIVTGYNYDTIRDQWVTRTAQQYFDIVKPVKQAIVAPTRIMLGQNVQVNGPLGAALDNDDLDAIDGPPLVMRSDFYGL
;
A
#
# COMPACT_ATOMS: atom_id res chain seq x y z
N MET A 1 -35.73 -68.17 -39.71
CA MET A 1 -34.77 -67.19 -40.29
C MET A 1 -34.92 -65.84 -39.61
N PRO A 2 -33.91 -65.33 -38.86
CA PRO A 2 -33.81 -63.90 -38.60
C PRO A 2 -32.36 -63.36 -38.68
N ARG A 3 -31.52 -63.87 -39.59
CA ARG A 3 -30.10 -63.44 -39.71
C ARG A 3 -29.90 -62.04 -40.30
N SER A 4 -30.81 -61.56 -41.17
CA SER A 4 -30.69 -60.23 -41.80
C SER A 4 -30.99 -59.07 -40.86
N ARG A 5 -31.91 -59.23 -39.89
CA ARG A 5 -32.29 -58.16 -38.95
C ARG A 5 -31.17 -57.83 -37.94
N ARG A 6 -30.33 -58.80 -37.59
CA ARG A 6 -29.21 -58.59 -36.65
C ARG A 6 -28.08 -57.74 -37.25
N GLY A 7 -27.82 -57.86 -38.55
CA GLY A 7 -26.80 -57.05 -39.24
C GLY A 7 -27.16 -55.57 -39.29
N VAL A 8 -28.43 -55.25 -39.58
CA VAL A 8 -28.92 -53.86 -39.62
C VAL A 8 -28.88 -53.22 -38.23
N VAL A 9 -29.26 -53.96 -37.19
CA VAL A 9 -29.19 -53.48 -35.79
C VAL A 9 -27.74 -53.23 -35.35
N ALA A 10 -26.80 -54.09 -35.74
CA ALA A 10 -25.38 -53.90 -35.43
C ALA A 10 -24.80 -52.64 -36.09
N VAL A 11 -25.16 -52.38 -37.35
CA VAL A 11 -24.72 -51.16 -38.07
C VAL A 11 -25.33 -49.90 -37.44
N LEU A 12 -26.63 -49.91 -37.14
CA LEU A 12 -27.28 -48.80 -36.44
C LEU A 12 -26.67 -48.55 -35.06
N ALA A 13 -26.40 -49.61 -34.29
CA ALA A 13 -25.74 -49.49 -32.99
C ALA A 13 -24.33 -48.92 -33.12
N MET A 14 -23.57 -49.33 -34.13
CA MET A 14 -22.23 -48.82 -34.39
C MET A 14 -22.25 -47.34 -34.80
N MET A 15 -23.20 -46.94 -35.66
CA MET A 15 -23.39 -45.53 -36.04
C MET A 15 -23.80 -44.67 -34.84
N PHE A 16 -24.73 -45.15 -34.01
CA PHE A 16 -25.13 -44.45 -32.78
C PHE A 16 -23.98 -44.33 -31.79
N LEU A 17 -23.17 -45.38 -31.61
CA LEU A 17 -22.02 -45.35 -30.72
C LEU A 17 -20.97 -44.32 -31.18
N VAL A 18 -20.73 -44.21 -32.48
CA VAL A 18 -19.85 -43.18 -33.04
C VAL A 18 -20.41 -41.78 -32.83
N LEU A 19 -21.71 -41.57 -33.04
CA LEU A 19 -22.36 -40.26 -32.84
C LEU A 19 -22.38 -39.83 -31.37
N PHE A 20 -22.71 -40.74 -30.45
CA PHE A 20 -22.68 -40.43 -29.01
C PHE A 20 -21.25 -40.25 -28.51
N GLY A 21 -20.29 -41.02 -29.03
CA GLY A 21 -18.87 -40.86 -28.74
C GLY A 21 -18.36 -39.49 -29.15
N SER A 22 -18.64 -39.05 -30.38
CA SER A 22 -18.19 -37.74 -30.88
C SER A 22 -18.83 -36.57 -30.13
N LEU A 23 -20.12 -36.66 -29.79
CA LEU A 23 -20.82 -35.63 -29.00
C LEU A 23 -20.27 -35.54 -27.57
N SER A 24 -20.01 -36.68 -26.93
CA SER A 24 -19.46 -36.72 -25.57
C SER A 24 -18.06 -36.11 -25.52
N VAL A 25 -17.21 -36.43 -26.51
CA VAL A 25 -15.87 -35.83 -26.63
C VAL A 25 -15.97 -34.33 -26.89
N ALA A 26 -16.87 -33.88 -27.78
CA ALA A 26 -17.07 -32.46 -28.05
C ALA A 26 -17.50 -31.69 -26.78
N MET A 27 -18.46 -32.21 -26.02
CA MET A 27 -18.90 -31.60 -24.75
C MET A 27 -17.79 -31.61 -23.69
N ALA A 28 -16.98 -32.67 -23.62
CA ALA A 28 -15.84 -32.73 -22.70
C ALA A 28 -14.81 -31.62 -23.01
N VAL A 29 -14.48 -31.40 -24.29
CA VAL A 29 -13.56 -30.34 -24.72
C VAL A 29 -14.13 -28.95 -24.42
N VAL A 30 -15.42 -28.71 -24.70
CA VAL A 30 -16.08 -27.42 -24.38
C VAL A 30 -16.10 -27.18 -22.87
N THR A 31 -16.37 -28.22 -22.07
CA THR A 31 -16.38 -28.11 -20.60
C THR A 31 -14.99 -27.82 -20.05
N GLN A 32 -13.95 -28.50 -20.54
CA GLN A 32 -12.56 -28.22 -20.17
C GLN A 32 -12.14 -26.78 -20.54
N GLY A 33 -12.58 -26.29 -21.71
CA GLY A 33 -12.38 -24.90 -22.12
C GLY A 33 -12.99 -23.90 -21.14
N ASN A 34 -14.26 -24.11 -20.78
CA ASN A 34 -14.97 -23.26 -19.82
C ASN A 34 -14.31 -23.28 -18.43
N LEU A 35 -13.92 -24.46 -17.94
CA LEU A 35 -13.23 -24.61 -16.65
C LEU A 35 -11.88 -23.89 -16.64
N ARG A 36 -11.11 -23.98 -17.73
CA ARG A 36 -9.81 -23.29 -17.83
C ARG A 36 -9.98 -21.77 -17.84
N THR A 37 -11.00 -21.26 -18.52
CA THR A 37 -11.33 -19.84 -18.53
C THR A 37 -11.80 -19.37 -17.15
N ALA A 38 -12.70 -20.12 -16.50
CA ALA A 38 -13.17 -19.80 -15.16
C ALA A 38 -12.03 -19.79 -14.13
N ALA A 39 -11.14 -20.80 -14.16
CA ALA A 39 -9.96 -20.86 -13.30
C ALA A 39 -9.03 -19.66 -13.54
N SER A 40 -8.82 -19.27 -14.80
CA SER A 40 -7.98 -18.11 -15.12
C SER A 40 -8.62 -16.80 -14.61
N HIS A 41 -9.94 -16.66 -14.70
CA HIS A 41 -10.65 -15.50 -14.17
C HIS A 41 -10.57 -15.42 -12.63
N ILE A 42 -10.79 -16.52 -11.93
CA ILE A 42 -10.67 -16.58 -10.46
C ILE A 42 -9.27 -16.14 -10.03
N ARG A 43 -8.22 -16.60 -10.71
CA ARG A 43 -6.84 -16.24 -10.40
C ARG A 43 -6.55 -14.76 -10.61
N VAL A 44 -7.09 -14.17 -11.67
CA VAL A 44 -6.98 -12.72 -11.90
C VAL A 44 -7.66 -11.93 -10.80
N VAL A 45 -8.85 -12.36 -10.37
CA VAL A 45 -9.59 -11.71 -9.28
C VAL A 45 -8.85 -11.86 -7.94
N SER A 46 -8.28 -13.04 -7.65
CA SER A 46 -7.49 -13.23 -6.42
C SER A 46 -6.18 -12.42 -6.44
N SER A 47 -5.49 -12.32 -7.59
CA SER A 47 -4.32 -11.44 -7.70
C SER A 47 -4.69 -9.97 -7.51
N LEU A 48 -5.88 -9.54 -7.97
CA LEU A 48 -6.37 -8.19 -7.73
C LEU A 48 -6.73 -7.98 -6.25
N GLY A 49 -7.38 -8.93 -5.60
CA GLY A 49 -7.66 -8.87 -4.16
C GLY A 49 -6.38 -8.83 -3.31
N ALA A 50 -5.33 -9.52 -3.76
CA ALA A 50 -4.00 -9.43 -3.15
C ALA A 50 -3.39 -8.03 -3.30
N VAL A 51 -3.58 -7.38 -4.47
CA VAL A 51 -3.16 -5.99 -4.68
C VAL A 51 -3.90 -5.04 -3.74
N ASP A 52 -5.23 -5.13 -3.64
CA ASP A 52 -6.03 -4.25 -2.77
C ASP A 52 -5.63 -4.40 -1.30
N THR A 53 -5.43 -5.65 -0.85
CA THR A 53 -4.93 -5.94 0.50
C THR A 53 -3.52 -5.37 0.71
N GLY A 54 -2.64 -5.50 -0.29
CA GLY A 54 -1.29 -4.96 -0.24
C GLY A 54 -1.26 -3.43 -0.19
N ILE A 55 -2.18 -2.73 -0.86
CA ILE A 55 -2.32 -1.27 -0.77
C ILE A 55 -2.76 -0.85 0.63
N GLU A 56 -3.70 -1.57 1.23
CA GLU A 56 -4.16 -1.28 2.60
C GLU A 56 -3.07 -1.57 3.64
N ILE A 57 -2.28 -2.63 3.45
CA ILE A 57 -1.10 -2.87 4.27
C ILE A 57 -0.11 -1.71 4.07
N ALA A 58 0.15 -1.30 2.84
CA ALA A 58 1.08 -0.20 2.56
C ALA A 58 0.64 1.11 3.22
N SER A 59 -0.65 1.45 3.17
CA SER A 59 -1.21 2.66 3.79
C SER A 59 -1.06 2.63 5.32
N ALA A 60 -1.38 1.51 5.95
CA ALA A 60 -1.24 1.32 7.39
C ALA A 60 0.23 1.43 7.83
N ARG A 61 1.16 0.88 7.05
CA ARG A 61 2.61 0.95 7.33
C ARG A 61 3.15 2.36 7.15
N LEU A 62 2.74 3.08 6.12
CA LEU A 62 3.10 4.47 5.94
C LEU A 62 2.58 5.33 7.09
N GLN A 63 1.34 5.10 7.52
CA GLN A 63 0.75 5.81 8.67
C GLN A 63 1.50 5.50 9.97
N GLU A 64 1.84 4.24 10.22
CA GLU A 64 2.64 3.81 11.38
C GLU A 64 4.02 4.48 11.36
N ALA A 65 4.73 4.41 10.24
CA ALA A 65 6.05 5.01 10.06
C ALA A 65 6.01 6.53 10.23
N ALA A 66 5.07 7.21 9.56
CA ALA A 66 4.90 8.67 9.65
C ALA A 66 4.55 9.14 11.06
N SER A 67 3.76 8.37 11.82
CA SER A 67 3.37 8.73 13.19
C SER A 67 4.55 8.79 14.18
N ARG A 68 5.70 8.19 13.85
CA ARG A 68 6.92 8.26 14.66
C ARG A 68 7.58 9.63 14.60
N PHE A 69 7.38 10.37 13.52
CA PHE A 69 8.08 11.62 13.28
C PHE A 69 7.28 12.80 13.85
N VAL A 70 7.76 13.36 14.95
CA VAL A 70 7.24 14.61 15.50
C VAL A 70 8.02 15.76 14.89
N VAL A 71 7.38 16.44 13.96
CA VAL A 71 7.93 17.58 13.22
C VAL A 71 7.42 18.89 13.81
N ALA A 72 8.29 19.89 13.99
CA ALA A 72 7.88 21.23 14.41
C ALA A 72 7.28 22.06 13.26
N LYS A 73 7.78 21.91 12.02
CA LYS A 73 7.30 22.60 10.82
C LYS A 73 5.79 22.40 10.65
N GLY A 74 5.07 23.48 10.33
CA GLY A 74 3.60 23.48 10.19
C GLY A 74 3.12 22.99 8.82
N HIS A 75 3.95 23.17 7.79
CA HIS A 75 3.69 22.79 6.41
C HIS A 75 4.80 21.86 5.92
N ILE A 76 4.41 20.78 5.23
CA ILE A 76 5.33 19.82 4.60
C ILE A 76 5.37 20.20 3.11
N ASP A 77 6.46 20.82 2.67
CA ASP A 77 6.76 21.07 1.25
C ASP A 77 7.53 19.87 0.65
N ALA A 78 7.69 19.86 -0.68
CA ALA A 78 8.34 18.77 -1.40
C ALA A 78 9.77 18.52 -0.91
N ASP A 79 10.57 19.59 -0.78
CA ASP A 79 11.96 19.50 -0.29
C ASP A 79 12.02 18.90 1.13
N TYR A 80 11.11 19.30 2.03
CA TYR A 80 11.07 18.75 3.38
C TYR A 80 10.53 17.31 3.43
N ALA A 81 9.68 16.92 2.49
CA ALA A 81 9.24 15.53 2.35
C ALA A 81 10.42 14.64 1.93
N GLU A 82 11.27 15.11 1.02
CA GLU A 82 12.53 14.44 0.62
C GLU A 82 13.52 14.37 1.78
N ASP A 83 13.73 15.48 2.51
CA ASP A 83 14.56 15.50 3.72
C ASP A 83 14.07 14.51 4.79
N LEU A 84 12.76 14.36 4.96
CA LEU A 84 12.14 13.41 5.88
C LEU A 84 12.29 11.97 5.39
N TRP A 85 12.22 11.76 4.07
CA TRP A 85 12.40 10.46 3.43
C TRP A 85 13.81 9.91 3.63
N ASP A 86 14.82 10.74 3.38
CA ASP A 86 16.23 10.35 3.45
C ASP A 86 16.86 10.54 4.83
N GLY A 87 16.25 11.36 5.69
CA GLY A 87 16.76 11.66 7.03
C GLY A 87 17.84 12.74 7.05
N SER A 88 17.87 13.58 6.01
CA SER A 88 18.83 14.70 5.85
C SER A 88 18.34 16.00 6.50
N TYR A 89 17.34 15.93 7.39
CA TYR A 89 16.79 17.11 8.02
C TYR A 89 17.87 17.86 8.84
N GLY A 90 18.10 19.13 8.50
CA GLY A 90 19.05 19.99 9.18
C GLY A 90 18.73 20.14 10.68
N ALA A 91 19.72 20.58 11.47
CA ALA A 91 19.64 20.66 12.94
C ALA A 91 18.51 21.57 13.50
N SER A 92 17.77 22.29 12.66
CA SER A 92 16.70 23.19 13.09
C SER A 92 15.57 23.21 12.04
N PRO A 93 14.32 22.90 12.41
CA PRO A 93 13.82 22.44 13.70
C PRO A 93 14.02 20.93 13.95
N ALA A 94 14.33 20.54 15.18
CA ALA A 94 14.60 19.16 15.56
C ALA A 94 13.39 18.24 15.34
N VAL A 95 13.53 17.27 14.43
CA VAL A 95 12.59 16.16 14.28
C VAL A 95 12.83 15.19 15.44
N THR A 96 11.81 15.00 16.28
CA THR A 96 11.89 14.01 17.37
C THR A 96 11.29 12.71 16.88
N ILE A 97 12.11 11.65 16.85
CA ILE A 97 11.67 10.31 16.47
C ILE A 97 11.19 9.60 17.72
N LEU A 98 9.91 9.24 17.74
CA LEU A 98 9.32 8.41 18.78
C LEU A 98 9.66 6.92 18.55
N PRO A 99 9.72 6.12 19.62
CA PRO A 99 9.83 4.67 19.49
C PRO A 99 8.68 4.10 18.66
N ALA A 100 8.87 2.90 18.11
CA ALA A 100 7.86 2.23 17.29
C ALA A 100 6.50 2.21 18.02
N PRO A 101 5.42 2.69 17.38
CA PRO A 101 4.07 2.54 17.91
C PRO A 101 3.78 1.05 18.15
N PHE A 102 2.97 0.73 19.16
CA PHE A 102 2.53 -0.63 19.48
C PHE A 102 3.55 -1.57 20.15
N GLY A 103 4.64 -1.05 20.73
CA GLY A 103 5.53 -1.85 21.60
C GLY A 103 6.37 -2.90 20.86
N ARG A 104 6.53 -2.74 19.55
CA ARG A 104 7.43 -3.57 18.73
C ARG A 104 8.88 -3.16 19.02
N ALA A 105 9.75 -4.14 19.22
CA ALA A 105 11.18 -3.89 19.28
C ALA A 105 11.68 -3.63 17.86
N GLY A 106 12.07 -2.39 17.56
CA GLY A 106 12.71 -2.04 16.31
C GLY A 106 13.95 -2.92 16.08
N GLN A 107 14.08 -3.44 14.87
CA GLN A 107 15.24 -4.23 14.44
C GLN A 107 16.38 -3.32 13.97
N ILE A 108 16.05 -2.09 13.55
CA ILE A 108 17.00 -1.12 13.00
C ILE A 108 16.87 0.24 13.71
N THR A 109 17.98 0.96 13.83
CA THR A 109 17.99 2.37 14.26
C THR A 109 17.34 3.24 13.18
N VAL A 110 16.18 3.80 13.51
CA VAL A 110 15.39 4.63 12.59
C VAL A 110 15.84 6.08 12.66
N ASN A 111 16.29 6.61 11.52
CA ASN A 111 16.70 8.02 11.33
C ASN A 111 15.93 8.72 10.20
N SER A 112 15.09 8.00 9.46
CA SER A 112 14.40 8.51 8.27
C SER A 112 13.09 7.77 8.05
N LEU A 113 12.15 8.36 7.30
CA LEU A 113 10.89 7.69 7.00
C LEU A 113 11.14 6.39 6.22
N ARG A 114 12.14 6.38 5.33
CA ARG A 114 12.59 5.18 4.63
C ARG A 114 13.02 4.07 5.57
N THR A 115 13.90 4.38 6.54
CA THR A 115 14.38 3.39 7.51
C THR A 115 13.28 2.93 8.46
N ALA A 116 12.31 3.80 8.77
CA ALA A 116 11.12 3.45 9.56
C ALA A 116 10.21 2.45 8.84
N ILE A 117 10.03 2.60 7.53
CA ILE A 117 9.24 1.67 6.70
C ILE A 117 9.93 0.31 6.61
N ILE A 118 11.26 0.30 6.41
CA ILE A 118 12.04 -0.94 6.36
C ILE A 118 11.96 -1.68 7.71
N ASP A 119 12.12 -0.97 8.83
CA ASP A 119 11.97 -1.53 10.18
C ASP A 119 10.57 -2.15 10.40
N ALA A 120 9.52 -1.48 9.91
CA ALA A 120 8.15 -1.97 10.01
C ALA A 120 7.89 -3.26 9.21
N HIS A 121 8.53 -3.42 8.05
CA HIS A 121 8.43 -4.63 7.23
C HIS A 121 9.27 -5.79 7.81
N LEU A 122 10.51 -5.53 8.21
CA LEU A 122 11.38 -6.57 8.80
C LEU A 122 10.84 -7.13 10.12
N ALA A 123 10.23 -6.28 10.95
CA ALA A 123 9.60 -6.72 12.19
C ALA A 123 8.42 -7.69 11.95
N HIS A 124 7.77 -7.61 10.80
CA HIS A 124 6.66 -8.50 10.43
C HIS A 124 7.15 -9.79 9.77
N ASP A 125 8.18 -9.68 8.94
CA ASP A 125 8.71 -10.78 8.15
C ASP A 125 9.22 -11.94 9.02
N SER A 126 9.78 -11.64 10.20
CA SER A 126 10.23 -12.65 11.17
C SER A 126 9.18 -13.69 11.61
N ASN A 127 7.87 -13.41 11.47
CA ASN A 127 6.79 -14.35 11.79
C ASN A 127 6.09 -14.95 10.55
N ASP A 128 6.37 -14.45 9.35
CA ASP A 128 5.70 -14.83 8.09
C ASP A 128 6.67 -15.49 7.08
N LEU A 129 7.97 -15.46 7.35
CA LEU A 129 9.00 -16.18 6.59
C LEU A 129 8.78 -17.70 6.65
N ILE A 130 8.52 -18.30 5.48
CA ILE A 130 8.56 -19.76 5.30
C ILE A 130 10.02 -20.19 5.34
N THR A 131 10.32 -21.17 6.17
CA THR A 131 11.64 -21.82 6.31
C THR A 131 12.02 -22.72 5.12
N ASP A 132 11.39 -22.56 3.96
CA ASP A 132 11.54 -23.41 2.78
C ASP A 132 11.35 -22.58 1.50
N ASP A 133 12.46 -22.29 0.83
CA ASP A 133 12.64 -21.41 -0.35
C ASP A 133 11.85 -21.84 -1.61
N SER A 134 11.05 -22.90 -1.56
CA SER A 134 10.53 -23.56 -2.76
C SER A 134 9.29 -22.92 -3.39
N ASN A 135 8.56 -22.03 -2.69
CA ASN A 135 7.35 -21.40 -3.21
C ASN A 135 7.16 -19.93 -2.75
N VAL A 136 8.25 -19.18 -2.69
CA VAL A 136 8.19 -17.72 -2.51
C VAL A 136 8.25 -17.10 -3.92
N PRO A 137 7.28 -16.25 -4.32
CA PRO A 137 7.43 -15.52 -5.57
C PRO A 137 8.73 -14.73 -5.52
N LEU A 138 9.55 -14.81 -6.57
CA LEU A 138 10.75 -13.97 -6.63
C LEU A 138 10.30 -12.52 -6.60
N ALA A 139 10.91 -11.73 -5.73
CA ALA A 139 10.74 -10.29 -5.73
C ALA A 139 10.95 -9.76 -7.15
N ILE A 140 9.97 -9.02 -7.69
CA ILE A 140 10.16 -8.37 -8.99
C ILE A 140 11.26 -7.33 -8.82
N ASN A 141 12.37 -7.56 -9.50
CA ASN A 141 13.40 -6.56 -9.63
C ASN A 141 12.94 -5.56 -10.70
N ILE A 142 12.70 -4.33 -10.29
CA ILE A 142 12.25 -3.29 -11.21
C ILE A 142 13.51 -2.66 -11.83
N PRO A 143 13.73 -2.81 -13.15
CA PRO A 143 15.05 -2.63 -13.76
C PRO A 143 15.61 -1.20 -13.75
N ASP A 144 14.78 -0.19 -13.43
CA ASP A 144 15.16 1.23 -13.37
C ASP A 144 14.76 1.83 -12.02
N ALA A 145 15.20 1.21 -10.93
CA ALA A 145 15.06 1.72 -9.59
C ALA A 145 15.87 3.01 -9.38
N PRO A 146 15.26 4.20 -9.24
CA PRO A 146 16.02 5.37 -8.81
C PRO A 146 16.57 5.14 -7.39
N ASP A 147 17.70 5.77 -7.08
CA ASP A 147 18.26 5.75 -5.73
C ASP A 147 17.20 6.23 -4.72
N GLY A 148 17.10 5.52 -3.59
CA GLY A 148 16.06 5.81 -2.58
C GLY A 148 14.84 4.89 -2.63
N TRP A 149 14.71 4.04 -3.65
CA TRP A 149 13.60 3.09 -3.73
C TRP A 149 13.64 2.04 -2.61
N ILE A 150 12.47 1.65 -2.11
CA ILE A 150 12.30 0.54 -1.17
C ILE A 150 11.47 -0.52 -1.86
N VAL A 151 12.05 -1.70 -2.04
CA VAL A 151 11.34 -2.89 -2.50
C VAL A 151 11.30 -3.87 -1.34
N THR A 152 10.10 -4.26 -0.91
CA THR A 152 9.95 -5.25 0.14
C THR A 152 9.99 -6.65 -0.44
N ASP A 153 10.25 -7.63 0.42
CA ASP A 153 9.98 -9.01 0.11
C ASP A 153 8.45 -9.25 -0.01
N PRO A 154 8.02 -10.27 -0.76
CA PRO A 154 6.60 -10.56 -0.91
C PRO A 154 5.97 -11.08 0.40
N ILE A 155 4.87 -10.44 0.80
CA ILE A 155 4.11 -10.78 2.00
C ILE A 155 3.04 -11.83 1.65
N GLY A 156 3.00 -12.94 2.39
CA GLY A 156 2.03 -14.01 2.16
C GLY A 156 0.64 -13.66 2.72
N ILE A 157 -0.37 -13.61 1.87
CA ILE A 157 -1.76 -13.29 2.29
C ILE A 157 -2.55 -14.57 2.60
N GLU A 158 -2.43 -15.57 1.74
CA GLU A 158 -3.14 -16.85 1.88
C GLU A 158 -2.15 -18.00 1.75
N ARG A 159 -2.34 -18.99 2.62
CA ARG A 159 -1.55 -20.22 2.67
C ARG A 159 -2.46 -21.42 2.43
N ALA A 160 -2.02 -22.33 1.57
CA ALA A 160 -2.66 -23.62 1.41
C ALA A 160 -2.43 -24.50 2.65
N PRO A 161 -3.21 -25.58 2.86
CA PRO A 161 -3.08 -26.47 4.02
C PRO A 161 -1.71 -27.15 4.16
N ASN A 162 -0.93 -27.21 3.08
CA ASN A 162 0.44 -27.71 3.04
C ASN A 162 1.49 -26.63 3.41
N GLY A 163 1.07 -25.44 3.84
CA GLY A 163 1.94 -24.33 4.22
C GLY A 163 2.43 -23.48 3.06
N LEU A 164 2.14 -23.85 1.80
CA LEU A 164 2.58 -23.12 0.61
C LEU A 164 1.78 -21.82 0.43
N ILE A 165 2.47 -20.74 0.02
CA ILE A 165 1.81 -19.46 -0.31
C ILE A 165 1.00 -19.60 -1.60
N VAL A 166 -0.28 -19.23 -1.53
CA VAL A 166 -1.19 -19.23 -2.69
C VAL A 166 -1.32 -17.83 -3.26
N THR A 167 -1.45 -16.83 -2.38
CA THR A 167 -1.48 -15.41 -2.75
C THR A 167 -0.48 -14.62 -1.93
N ALA A 168 0.24 -13.72 -2.60
CA ALA A 168 1.17 -12.81 -1.96
C ALA A 168 1.00 -11.38 -2.51
N ALA A 169 1.47 -10.40 -1.76
CA ALA A 169 1.60 -9.02 -2.23
C ALA A 169 3.01 -8.52 -1.95
N GLN A 170 3.64 -7.95 -2.98
CA GLN A 170 4.90 -7.24 -2.85
C GLN A 170 4.64 -5.75 -2.96
N ILE A 171 5.27 -4.97 -2.10
CA ILE A 171 5.07 -3.53 -2.01
C ILE A 171 6.40 -2.83 -2.36
N SER A 172 6.31 -1.76 -3.13
CA SER A 172 7.45 -0.92 -3.46
C SER A 172 7.07 0.55 -3.23
N TYR A 173 7.95 1.30 -2.55
CA TYR A 173 7.71 2.68 -2.15
C TYR A 173 8.74 3.61 -2.79
N LEU A 174 8.31 4.46 -3.72
CA LEU A 174 9.16 5.47 -4.35
C LEU A 174 9.48 6.62 -3.40
N PRO A 175 10.63 7.30 -3.59
CA PRO A 175 10.85 8.59 -2.95
C PRO A 175 9.75 9.60 -3.35
N PRO A 176 9.54 10.65 -2.54
CA PRO A 176 8.57 11.70 -2.84
C PRO A 176 8.80 12.32 -4.23
N ASP A 177 7.72 12.63 -4.94
CA ASP A 177 7.77 13.39 -6.20
C ASP A 177 7.99 14.90 -5.97
N ASP A 178 8.07 15.69 -7.05
CA ASP A 178 8.17 17.17 -6.99
C ASP A 178 7.02 17.84 -6.22
N GLN A 179 5.95 17.10 -5.89
CA GLN A 179 4.80 17.55 -5.10
C GLN A 179 4.81 17.00 -3.65
N GLY A 180 5.86 16.28 -3.25
CA GLY A 180 6.01 15.68 -1.92
C GLY A 180 5.18 14.41 -1.69
N ARG A 181 4.73 13.75 -2.77
CA ARG A 181 3.84 12.57 -2.71
C ARG A 181 4.62 11.29 -2.91
N ILE A 182 4.32 10.29 -2.08
CA ILE A 182 4.93 8.96 -2.15
C ILE A 182 4.10 8.11 -3.10
N LEU A 183 4.71 7.59 -4.17
CA LEU A 183 4.09 6.58 -5.02
C LEU A 183 4.33 5.19 -4.43
N VAL A 184 3.25 4.48 -4.15
CA VAL A 184 3.28 3.06 -3.76
C VAL A 184 2.86 2.23 -4.93
N ILE A 185 3.67 1.23 -5.27
CA ILE A 185 3.37 0.21 -6.27
C ILE A 185 3.19 -1.10 -5.54
N VAL A 186 2.07 -1.77 -5.78
CA VAL A 186 1.77 -3.08 -5.20
C VAL A 186 1.61 -4.08 -6.32
N THR A 187 2.37 -5.17 -6.24
CA THR A 187 2.19 -6.32 -7.13
C THR A 187 1.62 -7.49 -6.35
N GLY A 188 0.42 -7.92 -6.71
CA GLY A 188 -0.23 -9.11 -6.20
C GLY A 188 0.09 -10.33 -7.06
N TYR A 189 0.36 -11.44 -6.38
CA TYR A 189 0.72 -12.73 -6.95
C TYR A 189 -0.35 -13.76 -6.60
N ASN A 190 -0.69 -14.63 -7.56
CA ASN A 190 -1.45 -15.85 -7.30
C ASN A 190 -0.77 -17.03 -8.03
N TYR A 191 -0.54 -18.12 -7.31
CA TYR A 191 0.19 -19.27 -7.85
C TYR A 191 -0.72 -20.18 -8.70
N ASP A 192 -0.36 -20.38 -9.97
CA ASP A 192 -1.00 -21.34 -10.87
C ASP A 192 -0.32 -22.70 -10.75
N THR A 193 -0.86 -23.58 -9.91
CA THR A 193 -0.36 -24.96 -9.74
C THR A 193 -0.41 -25.83 -11.00
N ILE A 194 -1.21 -25.47 -12.02
CA ILE A 194 -1.35 -26.26 -13.26
C ILE A 194 -0.26 -25.86 -14.26
N ARG A 195 0.10 -24.58 -14.28
CA ARG A 195 1.11 -24.01 -15.18
C ARG A 195 2.45 -23.75 -14.50
N ASP A 196 2.53 -24.00 -13.19
CA ASP A 196 3.70 -23.74 -12.35
C ASP A 196 4.25 -22.31 -12.53
N GLN A 197 3.34 -21.33 -12.51
CA GLN A 197 3.69 -19.94 -12.76
C GLN A 197 2.86 -18.99 -11.91
N TRP A 198 3.40 -17.81 -11.61
CA TRP A 198 2.68 -16.77 -10.91
C TRP A 198 1.84 -15.92 -11.86
N VAL A 199 0.58 -15.70 -11.50
CA VAL A 199 -0.28 -14.70 -12.13
C VAL A 199 -0.12 -13.40 -11.36
N THR A 200 0.41 -12.38 -12.03
CA THR A 200 0.71 -11.09 -11.44
C THR A 200 -0.29 -10.02 -11.85
N ARG A 201 -0.62 -9.13 -10.91
CA ARG A 201 -1.35 -7.89 -11.15
C ARG A 201 -0.67 -6.78 -10.37
N THR A 202 -0.60 -5.60 -10.97
CA THR A 202 0.04 -4.45 -10.35
C THR A 202 -0.93 -3.29 -10.33
N ALA A 203 -0.99 -2.58 -9.22
CA ALA A 203 -1.62 -1.28 -9.11
C ALA A 203 -0.68 -0.31 -8.42
N GLN A 204 -0.96 0.98 -8.58
CA GLN A 204 -0.16 2.05 -8.00
C GLN A 204 -1.08 3.12 -7.43
N GLN A 205 -0.68 3.71 -6.31
CA GLN A 205 -1.41 4.76 -5.64
C GLN A 205 -0.45 5.80 -5.05
N TYR A 206 -0.80 7.07 -5.20
CA TYR A 206 -0.10 8.19 -4.57
C TYR A 206 -0.63 8.41 -3.15
N PHE A 207 0.27 8.71 -2.23
CA PHE A 207 -0.02 9.08 -0.86
C PHE A 207 0.62 10.42 -0.52
N ASP A 208 -0.14 11.28 0.15
CA ASP A 208 0.31 12.59 0.60
C ASP A 208 0.73 12.53 2.07
N ILE A 209 1.87 13.13 2.41
CA ILE A 209 2.28 13.29 3.81
C ILE A 209 1.68 14.60 4.33
N VAL A 210 0.69 14.50 5.20
CA VAL A 210 0.03 15.66 5.80
C VAL A 210 0.21 15.68 7.31
N LYS A 211 0.40 16.87 7.87
CA LYS A 211 0.38 17.10 9.32
C LYS A 211 -1.00 17.64 9.73
N PRO A 212 -1.93 16.78 10.21
CA PRO A 212 -3.25 17.25 10.61
C PRO A 212 -3.15 18.06 11.91
N VAL A 213 -3.80 19.22 11.94
CA VAL A 213 -3.96 20.00 13.17
C VAL A 213 -5.19 19.49 13.92
N LYS A 214 -4.99 18.73 15.01
CA LYS A 214 -6.09 18.06 15.73
C LYS A 214 -7.06 19.03 16.41
N GLN A 215 -6.58 20.19 16.82
CA GLN A 215 -7.34 21.22 17.52
C GLN A 215 -6.82 22.59 17.10
N ALA A 216 -7.52 23.24 16.16
CA ALA A 216 -7.27 24.64 15.83
C ALA A 216 -8.59 25.37 15.69
N ILE A 217 -8.67 26.56 16.29
CA ILE A 217 -9.72 27.52 15.98
C ILE A 217 -9.20 28.33 14.80
N VAL A 218 -9.64 27.96 13.59
CA VAL A 218 -9.34 28.70 12.37
C VAL A 218 -10.56 29.57 12.05
N ALA A 219 -10.38 30.88 12.07
CA ALA A 219 -11.41 31.80 11.64
C ALA A 219 -10.89 32.62 10.45
N PRO A 220 -11.73 32.86 9.43
CA PRO A 220 -11.38 33.74 8.31
C PRO A 220 -11.27 35.22 8.74
N THR A 221 -11.66 35.53 9.98
CA THR A 221 -11.60 36.85 10.60
C THR A 221 -10.77 36.80 11.87
N ARG A 222 -10.24 37.96 12.29
CA ARG A 222 -9.43 38.08 13.51
C ARG A 222 -10.18 37.50 14.72
N ILE A 223 -9.55 36.56 15.42
CA ILE A 223 -10.04 36.00 16.68
C ILE A 223 -9.54 36.91 17.81
N MET A 224 -10.47 37.51 18.56
CA MET A 224 -10.12 38.24 19.78
C MET A 224 -10.10 37.25 20.96
N LEU A 225 -8.97 37.16 21.63
CA LEU A 225 -8.86 36.48 22.92
C LEU A 225 -9.14 37.52 24.01
N GLY A 226 -10.12 37.24 24.87
CA GLY A 226 -10.47 38.13 25.98
C GLY A 226 -9.34 38.27 27.01
N GLN A 227 -9.37 39.36 27.79
CA GLN A 227 -8.47 39.51 28.94
C GLN A 227 -8.69 38.36 29.93
N ASN A 228 -7.61 37.85 30.53
CA ASN A 228 -7.59 36.66 31.41
C ASN A 228 -7.86 35.31 30.73
N VAL A 229 -7.79 35.24 29.39
CA VAL A 229 -7.75 33.95 28.69
C VAL A 229 -6.30 33.46 28.64
N GLN A 230 -6.03 32.34 29.29
CA GLN A 230 -4.77 31.63 29.16
C GLN A 230 -4.86 30.64 28.00
N VAL A 231 -4.05 30.85 26.96
CA VAL A 231 -3.87 29.85 25.91
C VAL A 231 -2.72 28.93 26.31
N ASN A 232 -3.02 27.65 26.48
CA ASN A 232 -2.00 26.63 26.69
C ASN A 232 -1.84 25.84 25.38
N GLY A 233 -0.76 26.11 24.65
CA GLY A 233 -0.45 25.47 23.37
C GLY A 233 0.25 26.42 22.39
N PRO A 234 0.77 25.89 21.26
CA PRO A 234 1.36 26.70 20.21
C PRO A 234 0.29 27.54 19.52
N LEU A 235 0.52 28.86 19.43
CA LEU A 235 -0.28 29.80 18.66
C LEU A 235 0.42 30.05 17.32
N GLY A 236 -0.32 29.92 16.22
CA GLY A 236 0.15 30.24 14.88
C GLY A 236 -0.82 31.22 14.21
N ALA A 237 -0.29 32.18 13.48
CA ALA A 237 -1.05 33.05 12.60
C ALA A 237 -0.61 32.79 11.16
N ALA A 238 -1.57 32.57 10.26
CA ALA A 238 -1.30 32.64 8.83
C ALA A 238 -1.31 34.12 8.44
N LEU A 239 -0.15 34.61 7.99
CA LEU A 239 0.01 35.95 7.46
C LEU A 239 0.11 35.82 5.94
N ASP A 240 -0.49 36.75 5.22
CA ASP A 240 -0.33 36.81 3.76
C ASP A 240 1.11 37.24 3.44
N ASN A 241 1.62 36.83 2.28
CA ASN A 241 3.07 36.88 1.98
C ASN A 241 3.70 38.29 2.10
N ASP A 242 2.92 39.37 1.95
CA ASP A 242 3.41 40.75 2.08
C ASP A 242 3.56 41.23 3.55
N ASP A 243 2.94 40.56 4.52
CA ASP A 243 3.00 40.95 5.94
C ASP A 243 4.28 40.46 6.64
N LEU A 244 5.04 39.54 6.01
CA LEU A 244 6.28 38.95 6.55
C LEU A 244 7.56 39.68 6.14
N ASP A 245 7.49 40.62 5.20
CA ASP A 245 8.63 41.43 4.73
C ASP A 245 8.98 42.61 5.67
N ALA A 246 8.19 42.83 6.72
CA ALA A 246 8.52 43.76 7.78
C ALA A 246 9.53 43.13 8.74
N ILE A 247 10.63 43.83 9.02
CA ILE A 247 11.76 43.38 9.87
C ILE A 247 11.33 42.88 11.26
N ASP A 248 10.16 43.32 11.76
CA ASP A 248 9.61 42.99 13.09
C ASP A 248 8.35 42.11 13.04
N GLY A 249 7.90 41.68 11.85
CA GLY A 249 6.59 41.03 11.67
C GLY A 249 5.41 41.91 12.11
N PRO A 250 4.15 41.53 11.80
CA PRO A 250 3.01 42.27 12.27
C PRO A 250 2.83 42.00 13.78
N PRO A 251 2.75 43.05 14.62
CA PRO A 251 2.63 42.84 16.06
C PRO A 251 1.31 42.15 16.39
N LEU A 252 1.34 41.22 17.36
CA LEU A 252 0.13 40.78 18.05
C LEU A 252 -0.49 41.99 18.75
N VAL A 253 -1.49 42.60 18.13
CA VAL A 253 -2.12 43.81 18.66
C VAL A 253 -3.07 43.44 19.80
N MET A 254 -2.64 43.67 21.04
CA MET A 254 -3.54 43.69 22.19
C MET A 254 -4.33 45.00 22.18
N ARG A 255 -5.64 44.93 21.95
CA ARG A 255 -6.56 46.04 22.20
C ARG A 255 -7.26 45.81 23.52
N SER A 256 -6.98 46.67 24.50
CA SER A 256 -7.76 46.78 25.72
C SER A 256 -9.08 47.48 25.39
N ASP A 257 -10.20 46.87 25.76
CA ASP A 257 -11.55 47.46 25.58
C ASP A 257 -11.91 48.46 26.70
N PHE A 258 -10.96 48.79 27.58
CA PHE A 258 -11.15 49.81 28.61
C PHE A 258 -10.69 51.18 28.09
N TYR A 259 -11.61 51.93 27.49
CA TYR A 259 -11.45 53.36 27.26
C TYR A 259 -12.15 54.14 28.39
N GLY A 260 -11.39 54.72 29.32
CA GLY A 260 -11.92 55.66 30.32
C GLY A 260 -12.06 55.14 31.77
N LEU A 261 -11.19 54.25 32.24
CA LEU A 261 -10.92 54.03 33.66
C LEU A 261 -9.44 54.27 33.97
#